data_AF-A0A6U3TF91-F1
#
_entry.id   AF-A0A6U3TF91-F1
#
_cell.length_a   1.000
_cell.length_b   1.000
_cell.length_c   1.000
_cell.angle_alpha   90.00
_cell.angle_beta   90.00
_cell.angle_gamma   90.00
#
_symmetry.space_group_name_H-M   'P 1'
#
loop_
_entity.id
_entity.type
_entity.pdbx_description
1 polymer ?
#
loop_
_entity_poly.entity_id
_entity_poly.type
_entity_poly.pdbx_seq_one_letter_code
_entity_poly.pdbx_strand_id
1 'polypeptide(L)'
;MTMRLSNLSSAAYLLLFTVVTHGITQSVSSATTTQQYPKRNPQQCLSLGFDTSNLSCDTCTTILPTHPQLSLFVDDCLSCCQEWRINPYLNPIQTIKYQHAKLKYMTGMLENDLRDFAEQDIENIRNAKGNDVLTVEQVELDANMREAIMYGFASPDNIEPTSLYLYKQNEKEADKVIDLRGWKRDDLKDMLMTLLINQA
;
A
#
# COMPACT_ATOMS: atom_id res chain seq x y z
N MET A 1 33.64 78.03 2.29
CA MET A 1 33.32 79.33 2.94
C MET A 1 32.08 79.08 3.79
N THR A 2 32.25 79.21 5.09
CA THR A 2 31.28 79.01 6.17
C THR A 2 30.12 80.00 6.13
N MET A 3 28.93 79.58 6.54
CA MET A 3 28.09 80.16 7.62
C MET A 3 26.63 79.69 7.47
N ARG A 4 26.07 79.01 8.49
CA ARG A 4 25.08 79.51 9.48
C ARG A 4 23.65 79.65 8.89
N LEU A 5 22.52 79.50 9.57
CA LEU A 5 22.09 79.62 10.97
C LEU A 5 20.76 78.83 11.12
N SER A 6 20.58 78.20 12.28
CA SER A 6 19.35 78.10 13.11
C SER A 6 17.99 78.57 12.56
N ASN A 7 16.91 77.84 12.85
CA ASN A 7 15.90 78.27 13.86
C ASN A 7 14.65 77.37 13.97
N LEU A 8 14.23 77.20 15.24
CA LEU A 8 12.86 77.24 15.80
C LEU A 8 11.79 76.29 15.21
N SER A 9 11.37 75.26 15.98
CA SER A 9 10.25 75.31 16.93
C SER A 9 8.88 75.23 16.27
N SER A 10 8.17 74.10 16.43
CA SER A 10 6.78 74.09 16.94
C SER A 10 6.19 72.68 16.99
N ALA A 11 5.48 72.45 18.09
CA ALA A 11 4.28 71.62 18.24
C ALA A 11 4.38 70.14 17.81
N ALA A 12 4.51 69.21 18.76
CA ALA A 12 3.38 68.68 19.53
C ALA A 12 2.29 68.06 18.65
N TYR A 13 2.42 66.77 18.32
CA TYR A 13 1.29 65.86 18.18
C TYR A 13 1.73 64.46 18.63
N LEU A 14 1.47 64.15 19.90
CA LEU A 14 1.42 62.79 20.42
C LEU A 14 0.17 62.13 19.85
N LEU A 15 0.30 61.43 18.72
CA LEU A 15 -0.69 60.44 18.31
C LEU A 15 -0.30 59.09 18.92
N LEU A 16 -0.91 58.81 20.07
CA LEU A 16 -1.00 57.46 20.64
C LEU A 16 -1.80 56.59 19.67
N PHE A 17 -1.12 55.88 18.78
CA PHE A 17 -1.69 54.74 18.08
C PHE A 17 -1.65 53.53 19.02
N THR A 18 -2.72 53.33 19.79
CA THR A 18 -3.00 52.05 20.41
C THR A 18 -3.40 51.06 19.32
N VAL A 19 -2.43 50.29 18.82
CA VAL A 19 -2.69 49.13 17.96
C VAL A 19 -3.25 48.03 18.85
N VAL A 20 -4.57 47.88 18.85
CA VAL A 20 -5.24 46.69 19.41
C VAL A 20 -5.05 45.56 18.42
N THR A 21 -3.99 44.76 18.59
CA THR A 21 -3.81 43.50 17.87
C THR A 21 -4.86 42.51 18.39
N HIS A 22 -6.02 42.47 17.73
CA HIS A 22 -6.90 41.30 17.83
C HIS A 22 -6.16 40.15 17.16
N GLY A 23 -5.62 39.24 17.97
CA GLY A 23 -5.12 37.95 17.52
C GLY A 23 -6.29 37.17 16.91
N ILE A 24 -6.46 37.29 15.60
CA ILE A 24 -7.28 36.37 14.83
C ILE A 24 -6.44 35.10 14.70
N THR A 25 -6.57 34.19 15.67
CA THR A 25 -6.24 32.79 15.46
C THR A 25 -7.17 32.26 14.39
N GLN A 26 -6.76 32.35 13.13
CA GLN A 26 -7.35 31.58 12.06
C GLN A 26 -6.95 30.13 12.30
N SER A 27 -7.79 29.39 13.02
CA SER A 27 -7.81 27.94 12.95
C SER A 27 -8.16 27.57 11.52
N VAL A 28 -7.14 27.29 10.70
CA VAL A 28 -7.30 26.63 9.41
C VAL A 28 -7.76 25.22 9.71
N SER A 29 -9.06 25.05 9.93
CA SER A 29 -9.73 23.76 9.91
C SER A 29 -9.58 23.24 8.48
N SER A 30 -8.53 22.45 8.27
CA SER A 30 -8.38 21.63 7.07
C SER A 30 -9.51 20.60 7.09
N ALA A 31 -10.67 21.00 6.58
CA ALA A 31 -11.72 20.07 6.24
C ALA A 31 -11.19 19.23 5.07
N THR A 32 -10.58 18.10 5.39
CA THR A 32 -10.26 17.05 4.43
C THR A 32 -11.58 16.48 3.95
N THR A 33 -12.18 17.13 2.96
CA THR A 33 -13.27 16.53 2.18
C THR A 33 -12.67 15.30 1.52
N THR A 34 -12.99 14.13 2.05
CA THR A 34 -12.65 12.84 1.44
C THR A 34 -13.40 12.78 0.11
N GLN A 35 -12.77 13.26 -0.97
CA GLN A 35 -13.20 12.93 -2.32
C GLN A 35 -13.04 11.42 -2.48
N GLN A 36 -14.18 10.74 -2.49
CA GLN A 36 -14.26 9.30 -2.61
C GLN A 36 -14.23 8.95 -4.09
N TYR A 37 -13.07 8.46 -4.55
CA TYR A 37 -12.91 8.01 -5.93
C TYR A 37 -13.55 6.62 -6.12
N PRO A 38 -14.10 6.32 -7.31
CA PRO A 38 -14.65 5.00 -7.59
C PRO A 38 -13.55 3.93 -7.49
N LYS A 39 -13.83 2.87 -6.73
CA LYS A 39 -12.87 1.78 -6.48
C LYS A 39 -12.60 0.96 -7.75
N ARG A 40 -11.33 0.74 -8.10
CA ARG A 40 -10.90 -0.05 -9.28
C ARG A 40 -10.00 -1.21 -8.86
N ASN A 41 -10.28 -2.41 -9.36
CA ASN A 41 -9.48 -3.58 -9.03
C ASN A 41 -8.07 -3.55 -9.67
N PRO A 42 -7.09 -4.35 -9.19
CA PRO A 42 -5.72 -4.31 -9.69
C PRO A 42 -5.57 -4.54 -11.21
N GLN A 43 -6.39 -5.43 -11.78
CA GLN A 43 -6.37 -5.73 -13.22
C GLN A 43 -6.81 -4.53 -14.07
N GLN A 44 -7.76 -3.74 -13.58
CA GLN A 44 -8.19 -2.50 -14.22
C GLN A 44 -7.12 -1.41 -14.15
N CYS A 45 -6.34 -1.37 -13.07
CA CYS A 45 -5.24 -0.42 -12.95
C CYS A 45 -4.09 -0.76 -13.90
N LEU A 46 -3.72 -2.03 -13.97
CA LEU A 46 -2.72 -2.53 -14.92
C LEU A 46 -3.12 -2.27 -16.37
N SER A 47 -4.40 -2.46 -16.74
CA SER A 47 -4.87 -2.20 -18.10
C SER A 47 -4.87 -0.71 -18.48
N LEU A 48 -4.93 0.18 -17.49
CA LEU A 48 -4.76 1.63 -17.65
C LEU A 48 -3.28 2.06 -17.66
N GLY A 49 -2.34 1.11 -17.54
CA GLY A 49 -0.90 1.39 -17.48
C GLY A 49 -0.40 1.83 -16.11
N PHE A 50 -1.24 1.73 -15.08
CA PHE A 50 -0.85 1.99 -13.70
C PHE A 50 -0.38 0.69 -13.03
N ASP A 51 0.93 0.57 -12.87
CA ASP A 51 1.51 -0.49 -12.05
C ASP A 51 1.33 -0.15 -10.56
N THR A 52 0.37 -0.80 -9.92
CA THR A 52 0.02 -0.57 -8.51
C THR A 52 1.20 -0.81 -7.56
N SER A 53 2.15 -1.68 -7.92
CA SER A 53 3.32 -1.96 -7.06
C SER A 53 4.29 -0.77 -6.98
N ASN A 54 4.31 0.09 -8.00
CA ASN A 54 5.21 1.24 -8.10
C ASN A 54 4.49 2.60 -8.06
N LEU A 55 3.15 2.60 -7.96
CA LEU A 55 2.35 3.81 -8.03
C LEU A 55 2.26 4.51 -6.65
N SER A 56 2.88 5.68 -6.53
CA SER A 56 2.65 6.59 -5.39
C SER A 56 1.48 7.53 -5.67
N CYS A 57 0.57 7.68 -4.70
CA CYS A 57 -0.51 8.67 -4.79
C CYS A 57 -0.01 10.10 -4.94
N ASP A 58 1.18 10.40 -4.43
CA ASP A 58 1.77 11.74 -4.55
C ASP A 58 2.20 12.00 -6.00
N THR A 59 2.61 10.97 -6.75
CA THR A 59 2.85 11.07 -8.20
C THR A 59 1.56 11.48 -8.93
N CYS A 60 0.40 10.96 -8.50
CA CYS A 60 -0.90 11.29 -9.10
C CYS A 60 -1.29 12.76 -8.94
N THR A 61 -0.97 13.38 -7.80
CA THR A 61 -1.32 14.78 -7.51
C THR A 61 -0.24 15.78 -7.93
N THR A 62 1.02 15.34 -8.05
CA THR A 62 2.15 16.26 -8.26
C THR A 62 2.68 16.23 -9.69
N ILE A 63 2.71 15.05 -10.34
CA ILE A 63 3.35 14.88 -11.65
C ILE A 63 2.31 14.94 -12.78
N LEU A 64 1.20 14.20 -12.69
CA LEU A 64 0.19 14.18 -13.75
C LEU A 64 -0.44 15.55 -14.08
N PRO A 65 -0.73 16.44 -13.12
CA PRO A 65 -1.30 17.75 -13.43
C PRO A 65 -0.35 18.70 -14.18
N THR A 66 0.96 18.44 -14.13
CA THR A 66 1.95 19.26 -14.85
C THR A 66 2.05 18.94 -16.33
N HIS A 67 1.47 17.81 -16.77
CA HIS A 67 1.46 17.40 -18.16
C HIS A 67 0.04 17.51 -18.75
N PRO A 68 -0.22 18.41 -19.72
CA PRO A 68 -1.58 18.71 -20.20
C PRO A 68 -2.34 17.51 -20.79
N GLN A 69 -1.62 16.51 -21.29
CA GLN A 69 -2.22 15.29 -21.84
C GLN A 69 -2.53 14.24 -20.77
N LEU A 70 -1.87 14.32 -19.62
CA LEU A 70 -1.99 13.35 -18.53
C LEU A 70 -2.94 13.81 -17.43
N SER A 71 -3.31 15.10 -17.41
CA SER A 71 -4.24 15.66 -16.43
C SER A 71 -5.62 14.98 -16.42
N LEU A 72 -6.02 14.36 -17.54
CA LEU A 72 -7.28 13.60 -17.66
C LEU A 72 -7.26 12.27 -16.89
N PHE A 73 -6.07 11.74 -16.58
CA PHE A 73 -5.92 10.46 -15.90
C PHE A 73 -5.65 10.60 -14.40
N VAL A 74 -5.71 11.83 -13.86
CA VAL A 74 -5.47 12.09 -12.43
C VAL A 74 -6.48 11.32 -11.58
N ASP A 75 -7.76 11.35 -11.95
CA ASP A 75 -8.81 10.64 -11.21
C ASP A 75 -8.65 9.11 -11.28
N ASP A 76 -8.21 8.58 -12.42
CA ASP A 76 -7.92 7.15 -12.59
C ASP A 76 -6.69 6.72 -11.79
N CYS A 77 -5.63 7.53 -11.82
CA CYS A 77 -4.43 7.33 -11.01
C CYS A 77 -4.78 7.34 -9.52
N LEU A 78 -5.56 8.32 -9.08
CA LEU A 78 -6.00 8.44 -7.68
C LEU A 78 -6.90 7.29 -7.26
N SER A 79 -7.80 6.84 -8.13
CA SER A 79 -8.63 5.65 -7.89
C SER A 79 -7.79 4.40 -7.66
N CYS A 80 -6.76 4.19 -8.49
CA CYS A 80 -5.84 3.06 -8.39
C CYS A 80 -4.90 3.16 -7.18
N CYS A 81 -4.42 4.37 -6.86
CA CYS A 81 -3.49 4.57 -5.76
C CYS A 81 -4.19 4.53 -4.40
N GLN A 82 -5.45 4.99 -4.29
CA GLN A 82 -6.15 5.04 -2.99
C GLN A 82 -6.48 3.65 -2.46
N GLU A 83 -6.82 2.70 -3.33
CA GLU A 83 -6.96 1.29 -2.94
C GLU A 83 -5.64 0.75 -2.36
N TRP A 84 -4.52 1.17 -2.92
CA TRP A 84 -3.19 0.79 -2.46
C TRP A 84 -2.71 1.56 -1.22
N ARG A 85 -3.12 2.81 -1.04
CA ARG A 85 -2.83 3.60 0.17
C ARG A 85 -3.60 3.09 1.38
N ILE A 86 -4.79 2.53 1.16
CA ILE A 86 -5.59 1.82 2.17
C ILE A 86 -5.05 0.40 2.38
N ASN A 87 -4.12 -0.09 1.55
CA ASN A 87 -3.45 -1.35 1.79
C ASN A 87 -2.54 -1.21 3.04
N PRO A 88 -2.94 -1.79 4.19
CA PRO A 88 -2.19 -1.62 5.43
C PRO A 88 -0.83 -2.32 5.40
N TYR A 89 -0.54 -3.09 4.35
CA TYR A 89 0.71 -3.81 4.16
C TYR A 89 1.88 -2.92 3.73
N LEU A 90 1.61 -1.74 3.13
CA LEU A 90 2.64 -0.76 2.74
C LEU A 90 2.67 0.48 3.65
N ASN A 91 1.77 0.55 4.64
CA ASN A 91 1.72 1.66 5.59
C ASN A 91 2.08 1.18 7.01
N PRO A 92 3.33 1.36 7.47
CA PRO A 92 3.85 0.77 8.71
C PRO A 92 3.18 1.30 10.00
N ILE A 93 2.38 2.37 9.91
CA ILE A 93 1.79 3.05 11.06
C ILE A 93 0.60 2.28 11.65
N GLN A 94 -0.01 1.34 10.90
CA GLN A 94 -1.15 0.54 11.35
C GLN A 94 -1.09 -0.93 10.93
N THR A 95 0.10 -1.52 10.78
CA THR A 95 0.22 -2.94 10.40
C THR A 95 -0.40 -3.83 11.47
N ILE A 96 -1.60 -4.34 11.19
CA ILE A 96 -2.21 -5.46 11.91
C ILE A 96 -1.21 -6.62 11.81
N LYS A 97 -0.77 -7.11 12.96
CA LYS A 97 0.16 -8.24 13.04
C LYS A 97 -0.61 -9.55 13.17
N TYR A 98 -0.08 -10.60 12.56
CA TYR A 98 -0.65 -11.94 12.55
C TYR A 98 0.28 -12.91 13.29
N GLN A 99 -0.32 -13.88 13.99
CA GLN A 99 0.44 -14.89 14.74
C GLN A 99 0.86 -16.04 13.83
N HIS A 100 0.04 -16.36 12.82
CA HIS A 100 0.28 -17.47 11.91
C HIS A 100 -0.02 -17.07 10.47
N ALA A 101 0.65 -17.75 9.54
CA ALA A 101 0.40 -17.73 8.12
C ALA A 101 0.41 -19.16 7.58
N LYS A 102 -0.37 -19.39 6.52
CA LYS A 102 -0.39 -20.64 5.78
C LYS A 102 -0.31 -20.35 4.30
N LEU A 103 0.73 -20.87 3.65
CA LEU A 103 0.87 -20.80 2.20
C LEU A 103 0.28 -22.07 1.60
N LYS A 104 -0.79 -21.94 0.82
CA LYS A 104 -1.41 -23.05 0.08
C LYS A 104 -1.09 -22.91 -1.40
N TYR A 105 -0.48 -23.93 -1.99
CA TYR A 105 -0.17 -23.93 -3.41
C TYR A 105 -0.18 -25.31 -4.02
N MET A 106 -0.23 -25.32 -5.36
CA MET A 106 -0.20 -26.53 -6.16
C MET A 106 1.17 -26.67 -6.83
N THR A 107 1.90 -27.76 -6.56
CA THR A 107 3.32 -27.93 -6.92
C THR A 107 3.61 -27.79 -8.42
N GLY A 108 2.60 -28.04 -9.27
CA GLY A 108 2.70 -27.90 -10.73
C GLY A 108 2.33 -26.51 -11.29
N MET A 109 1.75 -25.62 -10.48
CA MET A 109 1.23 -24.32 -10.94
C MET A 109 1.93 -23.12 -10.31
N LEU A 110 2.97 -23.38 -9.51
CA LEU A 110 3.73 -22.33 -8.85
C LEU A 110 4.63 -21.62 -9.86
N GLU A 111 4.45 -20.31 -9.99
CA GLU A 111 5.33 -19.41 -10.74
C GLU A 111 6.76 -19.47 -10.18
N ASN A 112 7.77 -19.18 -11.00
CA ASN A 112 9.19 -19.31 -10.61
C ASN A 112 9.52 -18.49 -9.36
N ASP A 113 9.03 -17.24 -9.27
CA ASP A 113 9.28 -16.37 -8.13
C ASP A 113 8.72 -16.97 -6.82
N LEU A 114 7.50 -17.52 -6.87
CA LEU A 114 6.87 -18.16 -5.72
C LEU A 114 7.49 -19.52 -5.37
N ARG A 115 8.02 -20.23 -6.37
CA ARG A 115 8.76 -21.48 -6.19
C ARG A 115 10.05 -21.25 -5.45
N ASP A 116 10.83 -20.27 -5.90
CA ASP A 116 12.07 -19.89 -5.22
C ASP A 116 11.79 -19.41 -3.80
N PHE A 117 10.72 -18.66 -3.58
CA PHE A 117 10.26 -18.29 -2.24
C PHE A 117 9.97 -19.54 -1.39
N ALA A 118 9.18 -20.48 -1.92
CA ALA A 118 8.77 -21.68 -1.20
C ALA A 118 9.95 -22.58 -0.81
N GLU A 119 10.94 -22.69 -1.68
CA GLU A 119 12.11 -23.55 -1.49
C GLU A 119 13.20 -22.89 -0.63
N GLN A 120 13.39 -21.57 -0.74
CA GLN A 120 14.56 -20.90 -0.17
C GLN A 120 14.24 -19.98 1.01
N ASP A 121 13.07 -19.34 1.04
CA ASP A 121 12.79 -18.27 2.02
C ASP A 121 11.88 -18.71 3.17
N ILE A 122 11.05 -19.74 2.99
CA ILE A 122 10.16 -20.22 4.05
C ILE A 122 10.94 -20.60 5.30
N GLU A 123 12.05 -21.31 5.14
CA GLU A 123 12.89 -21.73 6.26
C GLU A 123 13.58 -20.53 6.93
N ASN A 124 13.98 -19.53 6.14
CA ASN A 124 14.54 -18.29 6.70
C ASN A 124 13.51 -17.54 7.55
N ILE A 125 12.25 -17.48 7.09
CA ILE A 125 11.16 -16.83 7.83
C ILE A 125 10.85 -17.61 9.10
N ARG A 126 10.75 -18.95 9.04
CA ARG A 126 10.55 -19.81 10.22
C ARG A 126 11.66 -19.63 11.25
N ASN A 127 12.91 -19.62 10.82
CA ASN A 127 14.04 -19.38 11.73
C ASN A 127 14.02 -17.98 12.36
N ALA A 128 13.56 -16.97 11.61
CA ALA A 128 13.49 -15.59 12.11
C ALA A 128 12.26 -15.33 13.02
N LYS A 129 11.15 -16.04 12.79
CA LYS A 129 9.84 -15.75 13.41
C LYS A 129 9.35 -16.83 14.37
N GLY A 130 9.84 -18.05 14.27
CA GLY A 130 9.33 -19.25 14.95
C GLY A 130 8.81 -20.29 13.95
N ASN A 131 9.06 -21.57 14.25
CA ASN A 131 8.77 -22.69 13.33
C ASN A 131 7.29 -22.82 12.97
N ASP A 132 6.39 -22.51 13.90
CA ASP A 132 4.94 -22.67 13.75
C ASP A 132 4.23 -21.43 13.19
N VAL A 133 5.00 -20.37 12.88
CA VAL A 133 4.44 -19.11 12.38
C VAL A 133 4.05 -19.20 10.91
N LEU A 134 4.73 -20.01 10.11
CA LEU A 134 4.45 -20.18 8.68
C LEU A 134 4.31 -21.67 8.33
N THR A 135 3.10 -22.10 8.00
CA THR A 135 2.81 -23.45 7.52
C THR A 135 2.68 -23.47 6.00
N VAL A 136 2.91 -24.63 5.41
CA VAL A 136 2.83 -24.83 3.97
C VAL A 136 1.92 -26.02 3.70
N GLU A 137 0.91 -25.82 2.86
CA GLU A 137 0.06 -26.88 2.36
C GLU A 137 0.27 -27.01 0.85
N GLN A 138 0.91 -28.10 0.47
CA GLN A 138 1.08 -28.48 -0.93
C GLN A 138 -0.11 -29.33 -1.34
N VAL A 139 -0.88 -28.85 -2.31
CA VAL A 139 -1.95 -29.61 -2.94
C VAL A 139 -1.36 -30.33 -4.14
N GLU A 140 -1.27 -31.65 -4.05
CA GLU A 140 -0.88 -32.46 -5.20
C GLU A 140 -2.03 -32.48 -6.22
N LEU A 141 -1.70 -32.24 -7.47
CA LEU A 141 -2.61 -32.52 -8.58
C LEU A 141 -2.79 -34.03 -8.66
N ASP A 142 -3.99 -34.49 -8.36
CA ASP A 142 -4.31 -35.88 -8.63
C ASP A 142 -4.16 -36.18 -10.13
N ALA A 143 -3.83 -37.42 -10.47
CA ALA A 143 -3.55 -37.81 -11.85
C ALA A 143 -4.76 -37.56 -12.77
N ASN A 144 -5.98 -37.71 -12.24
CA ASN A 144 -7.23 -37.55 -12.99
C ASN A 144 -7.51 -36.06 -13.26
N MET A 145 -7.20 -35.16 -12.33
CA MET A 145 -7.32 -33.72 -12.46
C MET A 145 -6.27 -33.20 -13.44
N ARG A 146 -5.04 -33.71 -13.38
CA ARG A 146 -4.01 -33.38 -14.37
C ARG A 146 -4.43 -33.81 -15.78
N GLU A 147 -5.00 -35.01 -15.90
CA GLU A 147 -5.55 -35.53 -17.15
C GLU A 147 -6.74 -34.71 -17.64
N ALA A 148 -7.67 -34.35 -16.74
CA ALA A 148 -8.83 -33.52 -17.06
C ALA A 148 -8.44 -32.11 -17.53
N ILE A 149 -7.40 -31.52 -16.96
CA ILE A 149 -6.85 -30.23 -17.41
C ILE A 149 -6.23 -30.38 -18.80
N MET A 150 -5.44 -31.45 -19.02
CA MET A 150 -4.77 -31.69 -20.30
C MET A 150 -5.75 -31.88 -21.46
N TYR A 151 -6.87 -32.56 -21.22
CA TYR A 151 -7.92 -32.78 -22.23
C TYR A 151 -8.96 -31.66 -22.29
N GLY A 152 -8.81 -30.58 -21.51
CA GLY A 152 -9.74 -29.44 -21.51
C GLY A 152 -11.10 -29.74 -20.88
N PHE A 153 -11.22 -30.82 -20.10
CA PHE A 153 -12.43 -31.16 -19.35
C PHE A 153 -12.55 -30.39 -18.03
N ALA A 154 -11.43 -29.89 -17.48
CA ALA A 154 -11.42 -29.02 -16.32
C ALA A 154 -11.15 -27.57 -16.74
N SER A 155 -12.05 -26.65 -16.37
CA SER A 155 -11.78 -25.22 -16.53
C SER A 155 -10.68 -24.81 -15.54
N PRO A 156 -9.66 -24.03 -15.98
CA PRO A 156 -8.65 -23.47 -15.08
C PRO A 156 -9.25 -22.69 -13.90
N ASP A 157 -10.47 -22.17 -14.07
CA ASP A 157 -11.20 -21.41 -13.04
C ASP A 157 -11.65 -22.27 -11.85
N ASN A 158 -11.69 -23.60 -11.99
CA ASN A 158 -12.02 -24.52 -10.89
C ASN A 158 -10.80 -24.92 -10.06
N ILE A 159 -9.62 -24.41 -10.41
CA ILE A 159 -8.38 -24.70 -9.70
C ILE A 159 -8.17 -23.64 -8.65
N GLU A 160 -8.07 -24.06 -7.38
CA GLU A 160 -7.82 -23.12 -6.29
C GLU A 160 -6.51 -22.35 -6.55
N PRO A 161 -6.54 -21.01 -6.50
CA PRO A 161 -5.35 -20.20 -6.75
C PRO A 161 -4.34 -20.37 -5.62
N THR A 162 -3.07 -20.18 -5.95
CA THR A 162 -2.00 -20.09 -4.94
C THR A 162 -2.31 -18.94 -4.00
N SER A 163 -2.53 -19.27 -2.72
CA SER A 163 -3.11 -18.34 -1.75
C SER A 163 -2.34 -18.35 -0.44
N LEU A 164 -2.20 -17.16 0.13
CA LEU A 164 -1.66 -16.96 1.47
C LEU A 164 -2.80 -16.64 2.43
N TYR A 165 -2.89 -17.41 3.51
CA TYR A 165 -3.85 -17.23 4.59
C TYR A 165 -3.12 -16.66 5.80
N LEU A 166 -3.66 -15.63 6.43
CA LEU A 166 -3.11 -15.00 7.64
C LEU A 166 -4.11 -15.11 8.79
N TYR A 167 -3.61 -15.44 9.98
CA TYR A 167 -4.41 -15.72 11.16
C TYR A 167 -3.85 -15.04 12.41
N LYS A 168 -4.74 -14.51 13.26
CA LYS A 168 -4.39 -14.02 14.59
C LYS A 168 -4.37 -15.11 15.64
N GLN A 169 -5.25 -16.12 15.54
CA GLN A 169 -5.38 -17.15 16.59
C GLN A 169 -5.76 -18.55 16.09
N ASN A 170 -6.52 -18.68 15.00
CA ASN A 170 -7.05 -19.99 14.60
C ASN A 170 -7.05 -20.16 13.07
N GLU A 171 -6.71 -21.36 12.61
CA GLU A 171 -6.62 -21.73 11.19
C GLU A 171 -7.99 -21.88 10.50
N LYS A 172 -9.06 -22.09 11.28
CA LYS A 172 -10.41 -22.41 10.75
C LYS A 172 -11.06 -21.28 9.95
N GLU A 173 -10.73 -20.03 10.27
CA GLU A 173 -11.26 -18.87 9.57
C GLU A 173 -10.12 -17.86 9.43
N ALA A 174 -9.59 -17.75 8.21
CA ALA A 174 -8.51 -16.82 7.94
C ALA A 174 -9.01 -15.38 8.07
N ASP A 175 -8.33 -14.59 8.91
CA ASP A 175 -8.58 -13.15 9.00
C ASP A 175 -8.33 -12.47 7.64
N LYS A 176 -7.41 -13.04 6.84
CA LYS A 176 -7.11 -12.58 5.50
C LYS A 176 -6.71 -13.73 4.58
N VAL A 177 -7.21 -13.67 3.35
CA VAL A 177 -6.75 -14.49 2.22
C VAL A 177 -6.19 -13.55 1.15
N ILE A 178 -4.99 -13.86 0.64
CA ILE A 178 -4.31 -13.09 -0.40
C ILE A 178 -4.03 -14.03 -1.58
N ASP A 179 -4.52 -13.66 -2.76
CA ASP A 179 -4.16 -14.30 -4.03
C ASP A 179 -2.73 -13.87 -4.42
N LEU A 180 -1.86 -14.85 -4.62
CA LEU A 180 -0.44 -14.61 -4.90
C LEU A 180 -0.10 -14.58 -6.39
N ARG A 181 -1.07 -14.67 -7.31
CA ARG A 181 -0.77 -14.57 -8.75
C ARG A 181 -0.04 -13.28 -9.09
N GLY A 182 1.09 -13.39 -9.78
CA GLY A 182 1.94 -12.26 -10.18
C GLY A 182 2.75 -11.61 -9.04
N TRP A 183 2.73 -12.16 -7.82
CA TRP A 183 3.55 -11.64 -6.73
C TRP A 183 5.03 -11.95 -6.92
N LYS A 184 5.87 -11.00 -6.51
CA LYS A 184 7.32 -11.18 -6.47
C LYS A 184 7.78 -11.81 -5.18
N ARG A 185 8.84 -12.62 -5.30
CA ARG A 185 9.52 -13.29 -4.19
C ARG A 185 9.87 -12.34 -3.05
N ASP A 186 10.54 -11.23 -3.40
CA ASP A 186 11.04 -10.27 -2.42
C ASP A 186 9.89 -9.53 -1.73
N ASP A 187 8.86 -9.12 -2.48
CA ASP A 187 7.67 -8.45 -1.92
C ASP A 187 6.91 -9.36 -0.94
N LEU A 188 6.72 -10.63 -1.30
CA LEU A 188 6.06 -11.62 -0.43
C LEU A 188 6.86 -11.84 0.86
N LYS A 189 8.19 -11.95 0.74
CA LYS A 189 9.10 -12.09 1.87
C LYS A 189 9.04 -10.87 2.79
N ASP A 190 9.18 -9.67 2.25
CA ASP A 190 9.15 -8.44 3.04
C ASP A 190 7.79 -8.23 3.72
N MET A 191 6.70 -8.56 3.02
CA MET A 191 5.36 -8.56 3.58
C MET A 191 5.28 -9.53 4.77
N LEU A 192 5.68 -10.79 4.63
CA LEU A 192 5.61 -11.78 5.70
C LEU A 192 6.50 -11.40 6.90
N MET A 193 7.71 -10.91 6.64
CA MET A 193 8.63 -10.43 7.68
C MET A 193 8.04 -9.24 8.46
N THR A 194 7.25 -8.41 7.78
CA THR A 194 6.56 -7.27 8.38
C THR A 194 5.32 -7.69 9.15
N LEU A 195 4.49 -8.58 8.61
CA LEU A 195 3.18 -8.89 9.17
C LEU A 195 3.21 -9.94 10.27
N LEU A 196 4.18 -10.85 10.26
CA LEU A 196 4.28 -11.92 11.24
C LEU A 196 4.95 -11.46 12.53
N ILE A 197 4.34 -11.81 13.66
CA ILE A 197 4.90 -11.60 14.99
C ILE A 197 6.03 -12.60 15.23
N ASN A 198 7.07 -12.18 15.95
CA ASN A 198 8.10 -13.09 16.42
C ASN A 198 7.54 -13.90 17.59
N GLN A 199 7.47 -15.22 17.45
CA GLN A 199 7.22 -16.13 18.56
C GLN A 199 8.57 -16.48 19.17
N ALA A 200 8.86 -15.87 20.32
CA ALA A 200 10.08 -16.07 21.09
C ALA A 200 10.13 -17.46 21.75
#